data_AF-A0A7Z0M5X3-F1
#
_entry.id   AF-A0A7Z0M5X3-F1
#
_cell.length_a   1.000
_cell.length_b   1.000
_cell.length_c   1.000
_cell.angle_alpha   90.00
_cell.angle_beta   90.00
_cell.angle_gamma   90.00
#
_symmetry.space_group_name_H-M   'P 1'
#
loop_
_entity.id
_entity.type
_entity.pdbx_description
1 polymer ?
#
loop_
_entity_poly.entity_id
_entity_poly.type
_entity_poly.pdbx_seq_one_letter_code
_entity_poly.pdbx_strand_id
1 'polypeptide(L)'
;YQTTPVKKITHYAEIKDIIISPEDSSKKKILFKSEAKELSKKIPLGDDWNALQSNRYTNFKNLFTSANTDELFSKTFEKDEEER
;
A
#
# COMPACT_ATOMS: atom_id res chain seq x y z
N TYR A 1 -4.82 -4.55 -1.62
CA TYR A 1 -4.79 -5.12 -2.99
C TYR A 1 -5.85 -6.18 -3.08
N GLN A 2 -6.61 -6.21 -4.18
CA GLN A 2 -7.54 -7.30 -4.44
C GLN A 2 -6.83 -8.37 -5.28
N THR A 3 -6.84 -9.61 -4.81
CA THR A 3 -6.33 -10.78 -5.52
C THR A 3 -7.31 -11.20 -6.63
N THR A 4 -7.24 -12.44 -7.11
CA THR A 4 -8.13 -12.96 -8.17
C THR A 4 -9.61 -12.70 -7.83
N PRO A 5 -10.43 -12.20 -8.78
CA PRO A 5 -10.13 -11.97 -10.20
C PRO A 5 -9.56 -10.58 -10.54
N VAL A 6 -9.55 -9.64 -9.59
CA VAL A 6 -9.31 -8.21 -9.89
C VAL A 6 -7.82 -7.89 -10.06
N LYS A 7 -6.94 -8.50 -9.24
CA LYS A 7 -5.47 -8.38 -9.30
C LYS A 7 -4.96 -6.92 -9.39
N LYS A 8 -5.59 -6.01 -8.65
CA LYS A 8 -5.27 -4.57 -8.65
C LYS A 8 -5.37 -3.95 -7.26
N ILE A 9 -4.62 -2.88 -7.02
CA ILE A 9 -4.88 -1.95 -5.93
C ILE A 9 -6.04 -1.07 -6.37
N THR A 10 -7.11 -1.08 -5.59
CA THR A 10 -8.38 -0.42 -5.95
C THR A 10 -8.77 0.67 -4.96
N HIS A 11 -8.31 0.58 -3.71
CA HIS A 11 -8.70 1.48 -2.63
C HIS A 11 -7.51 1.82 -1.75
N TYR A 12 -7.64 2.91 -1.01
CA TYR A 12 -6.76 3.30 0.09
C TYR A 12 -7.58 3.74 1.29
N ALA A 13 -7.03 3.60 2.49
CA ALA A 13 -7.67 4.05 3.73
C ALA A 13 -6.63 4.65 4.67
N GLU A 14 -7.00 5.73 5.35
CA GLU A 14 -6.16 6.37 6.36
C GLU A 14 -6.23 5.55 7.66
N ILE A 15 -5.07 5.21 8.22
CA ILE A 15 -4.98 4.55 9.52
C ILE A 15 -5.17 5.60 10.61
N LYS A 16 -6.09 5.34 11.54
CA LYS A 16 -6.30 6.13 12.75
C LYS A 16 -5.32 5.73 13.85
N ASP A 17 -5.18 4.42 14.07
CA ASP A 17 -4.33 3.87 15.13
C ASP A 17 -3.99 2.39 14.86
N ILE A 18 -2.93 1.89 15.49
CA ILE A 18 -2.52 0.48 15.47
C ILE A 18 -2.38 0.01 16.92
N ILE A 19 -3.37 -0.73 17.40
CA ILE A 19 -3.44 -1.19 18.79
C ILE A 19 -3.06 -2.67 18.90
N ILE A 20 -2.79 -3.14 20.13
CA ILE A 20 -2.73 -4.58 20.41
C ILE A 20 -4.13 -5.17 20.21
N SER A 21 -4.23 -6.34 19.59
CA SER A 21 -5.53 -6.97 19.36
C SER A 21 -6.16 -7.34 20.72
N PRO A 22 -7.44 -6.98 20.96
CA PRO A 22 -8.12 -7.32 22.21
C PRO A 22 -8.36 -8.84 22.35
N GLU A 23 -8.32 -9.57 21.24
CA GLU A 23 -8.52 -11.03 21.20
C GLU A 23 -7.21 -11.82 21.39
N ASP A 24 -6.07 -11.21 21.06
CA ASP A 24 -4.75 -11.87 21.06
C ASP A 24 -3.63 -10.83 21.22
N SER A 25 -2.97 -10.83 22.37
CA SER A 25 -1.94 -9.84 22.70
C SER A 25 -0.67 -9.94 21.84
N SER A 26 -0.46 -11.06 21.14
CA SER A 26 0.65 -11.23 20.19
C SER A 26 0.40 -10.55 18.85
N LYS A 27 -0.85 -10.15 18.57
CA LYS A 27 -1.28 -9.56 17.29
C LYS A 27 -1.56 -8.07 17.43
N LYS A 28 -1.56 -7.40 16.27
CA LYS A 28 -1.97 -5.99 16.15
C LYS A 28 -3.30 -5.89 15.42
N LYS A 29 -4.08 -4.88 15.76
CA LYS A 29 -5.33 -4.50 15.10
C LYS A 29 -5.18 -3.09 14.55
N ILE A 30 -5.46 -2.93 13.25
CA ILE A 30 -5.43 -1.64 12.57
C ILE A 30 -6.83 -1.02 12.67
N LEU A 31 -6.91 0.21 13.16
CA LEU A 31 -8.13 0.99 13.18
C LEU A 31 -8.08 2.00 12.04
N PHE A 32 -9.05 1.95 11.13
CA PHE A 32 -9.17 2.93 10.04
C PHE A 32 -9.95 4.16 10.50
N LYS A 33 -9.55 5.34 10.02
CA LYS A 33 -10.19 6.62 10.36
C LYS A 33 -11.55 6.78 9.69
N SER A 34 -11.69 6.23 8.49
CA SER A 34 -12.90 6.26 7.67
C SER A 34 -12.97 5.01 6.80
N GLU A 35 -14.08 4.86 6.09
CA GLU A 35 -14.19 3.88 5.02
C GLU A 35 -13.09 4.08 3.96
N ALA A 36 -12.76 2.99 3.28
CA ALA A 36 -11.76 2.99 2.23
C ALA A 36 -12.27 3.78 1.02
N LYS A 37 -11.39 4.59 0.44
CA LYS A 37 -11.68 5.43 -0.73
C LYS A 37 -11.22 4.71 -1.98
N GLU A 38 -12.09 4.64 -3.00
CA GLU A 38 -11.72 4.07 -4.29
C GLU A 38 -10.72 4.97 -5.00
N LEU A 39 -9.72 4.36 -5.62
CA LEU A 39 -8.77 5.05 -6.49
C LEU A 39 -9.43 5.31 -7.85
N SER A 40 -9.28 6.53 -8.36
CA SER A 40 -9.73 6.88 -9.71
C SER A 40 -9.08 6.01 -10.79
N LYS A 41 -7.83 5.60 -10.57
CA LYS A 41 -7.09 4.67 -11.43
C LYS A 41 -6.64 3.46 -10.61
N LYS A 42 -7.13 2.27 -10.98
CA LYS A 42 -6.72 1.00 -10.37
C LYS A 42 -5.29 0.65 -10.80
N ILE A 43 -4.46 0.22 -9.86
CA ILE A 43 -3.03 -0.06 -10.10
C ILE A 43 -2.84 -1.58 -10.24
N PRO A 44 -2.50 -2.09 -11.44
CA PRO A 44 -2.16 -3.50 -11.64
C PRO A 44 -0.80 -3.88 -11.06
N LEU A 45 -0.60 -5.19 -10.89
CA LEU A 45 0.71 -5.77 -10.65
C LEU A 45 1.63 -5.46 -11.84
N GLY A 46 2.89 -5.17 -11.54
CA GLY A 46 3.96 -5.08 -12.53
C GLY A 46 4.63 -6.45 -12.75
N ASP A 47 5.91 -6.40 -13.09
CA ASP A 47 6.77 -7.55 -13.34
C ASP A 47 7.23 -8.23 -12.05
N ASP A 48 7.19 -7.55 -10.89
CA ASP A 48 7.40 -8.20 -9.59
C ASP A 48 6.10 -8.88 -9.10
N TRP A 49 5.99 -10.19 -9.36
CA TRP A 49 4.83 -10.99 -8.95
C TRP A 49 4.70 -11.14 -7.43
N ASN A 50 5.81 -10.94 -6.70
CA ASN A 50 5.85 -11.04 -5.25
C ASN A 50 5.64 -9.70 -4.57
N ALA A 51 5.29 -8.66 -5.33
CA ALA A 51 5.30 -7.29 -4.85
C ALA A 51 4.39 -6.99 -3.65
N LEU A 52 3.44 -7.87 -3.37
CA LEU A 52 2.40 -7.70 -2.37
C LEU A 52 2.34 -8.89 -1.38
N GLN A 53 3.41 -9.70 -1.33
CA GLN A 53 3.56 -10.78 -0.35
C GLN A 53 3.88 -10.26 1.07
N SER A 54 4.30 -9.00 1.19
CA SER A 54 4.58 -8.33 2.46
C SER A 54 4.17 -6.86 2.42
N ASN A 55 4.19 -6.21 3.59
CA ASN A 55 3.96 -4.77 3.69
C ASN A 55 5.10 -4.02 2.99
N ARG A 56 4.74 -3.13 2.06
CA ARG A 56 5.69 -2.26 1.34
C ARG A 56 5.28 -0.81 1.52
N TYR A 57 6.28 0.08 1.55
CA TYR A 57 6.08 1.50 1.76
C TYR A 57 6.23 2.26 0.44
N THR A 58 5.48 3.34 0.31
CA THR A 58 5.53 4.26 -0.83
C THR A 58 5.04 5.63 -0.37
N ASN A 59 5.27 6.64 -1.20
CA ASN A 59 4.73 7.97 -1.00
C ASN A 59 3.26 8.05 -1.41
N PHE A 60 2.45 8.80 -0.66
CA PHE A 60 1.01 8.92 -0.94
C PHE A 60 0.70 9.39 -2.37
N LYS A 61 1.53 10.29 -2.92
CA LYS A 61 1.41 10.77 -4.31
C LYS A 61 1.46 9.63 -5.33
N ASN A 62 2.28 8.60 -5.08
CA ASN A 62 2.50 7.50 -6.03
C ASN A 62 1.22 6.68 -6.24
N LEU A 63 0.33 6.63 -5.25
CA LEU A 63 -0.98 5.97 -5.40
C LEU A 63 -1.83 6.57 -6.54
N PHE A 64 -1.59 7.83 -6.93
CA PHE A 64 -2.36 8.50 -7.97
C PHE A 64 -1.62 8.62 -9.29
N THR A 65 -0.29 8.48 -9.29
CA THR A 65 0.53 8.68 -10.49
C THR A 65 1.02 7.37 -11.11
N SER A 66 1.25 6.33 -10.31
CA SER A 66 1.91 5.11 -10.79
C SER A 66 1.05 4.29 -11.75
N ALA A 67 1.69 3.70 -12.75
CA ALA A 67 1.05 2.84 -13.74
C ALA A 67 0.85 1.40 -13.25
N ASN A 68 1.75 0.90 -12.39
CA ASN A 68 1.75 -0.46 -11.85
C ASN A 68 2.46 -0.49 -10.47
N THR A 69 2.55 -1.68 -9.86
CA THR A 69 3.23 -1.84 -8.56
C THR A 69 4.73 -1.60 -8.59
N ASP A 70 5.41 -1.83 -9.71
CA ASP A 70 6.86 -1.63 -9.78
C ASP A 70 7.18 -0.13 -9.69
N GLU A 71 6.46 0.69 -10.46
CA GLU A 71 6.57 2.15 -10.37
C GLU A 71 6.04 2.69 -9.04
N LEU A 72 5.03 2.02 -8.45
CA LEU A 72 4.52 2.39 -7.13
C LEU A 72 5.61 2.29 -6.05
N PHE A 73 6.50 1.30 -6.14
CA PHE A 73 7.50 1.03 -5.11
C PHE A 73 8.91 1.51 -5.46
N SER A 74 9.25 1.73 -6.74
CA SER A 74 10.61 2.11 -7.19
C SER A 74 11.05 3.50 -6.73
N LYS A 75 10.14 4.49 -6.74
CA LYS A 75 10.42 5.91 -6.45
C LYS A 75 10.62 6.24 -4.96
N THR A 76 10.74 5.23 -4.11
CA THR A 76 10.85 5.43 -2.65
C THR A 76 12.29 5.60 -2.20
N PHE A 77 13.28 5.23 -3.03
CA PHE A 77 14.70 5.18 -2.63
C PHE A 77 15.63 6.14 -3.38
N GLU A 78 15.17 6.84 -4.42
CA GLU A 78 16.04 7.74 -5.21
C GLU A 78 16.31 9.09 -4.53
N LYS A 79 15.65 9.42 -3.41
CA LYS A 79 15.81 10.73 -2.74
C LYS A 79 16.69 10.72 -1.50
N ASP A 80 17.17 9.56 -1.06
CA ASP A 80 17.98 9.46 0.15
C ASP A 80 19.50 9.49 -0.13
N GLU A 81 19.93 9.46 -1.40
CA GLU A 81 21.35 9.52 -1.78
C GLU A 81 21.88 10.94 -2.05
N GLU A 82 21.03 11.97 -2.15
CA GLU A 82 21.46 13.36 -2.38
C GLU A 82 21.79 14.16 -1.10
N GLU A 83 21.61 13.58 0.10
CA GLU A 83 21.93 14.22 1.39
C GLU A 83 23.02 13.47 2.21
N ARG A 84 24.05 12.92 1.56
CA ARG A 84 25.24 12.38 2.26
C ARG A 84 26.55 13.04 1.86
#